data_AF-A0A0G1JZZ6-F1
#
_entry.id   AF-A0A0G1JZZ6-F1
#
_cell.length_a   1.000
_cell.length_b   1.000
_cell.length_c   1.000
_cell.angle_alpha   90.00
_cell.angle_beta   90.00
_cell.angle_gamma   90.00
#
_symmetry.space_group_name_H-M   'P 1'
#
loop_
_entity.id
_entity.type
_entity.pdbx_description
1 polymer ?
#
loop_
_entity_poly.entity_id
_entity_poly.type
_entity_poly.pdbx_seq_one_letter_code
_entity_poly.pdbx_strand_id
1 'polypeptide(L)'
;MESLQSLNRRRKAVRSIGSITKAMEVVAAIKMRKSEETALNSRPYAFKVLDLLEKLGRISGLDNIFTKTSPTAKTLVVLITSDRGLIGAFNTQVLRAFENFVARDNGLSARKQDRIS
;
A
#
# COMPACT_ATOMS: atom_id res chain seq x y z
N MET A 1 -15.82 31.54 34.28
CA MET A 1 -16.72 32.00 33.21
C MET A 1 -15.93 32.01 31.90
N GLU A 2 -16.40 31.32 30.85
CA GLU A 2 -15.80 31.52 29.53
C GLU A 2 -16.10 32.95 29.05
N SER A 3 -15.09 33.68 28.61
CA SER A 3 -15.25 35.08 28.16
C SER A 3 -15.66 35.13 26.70
N LEU A 4 -16.39 36.18 26.29
CA LEU A 4 -16.72 36.41 24.86
C LEU A 4 -15.46 36.47 23.97
N GLN A 5 -14.32 36.82 24.56
CA GLN A 5 -13.03 36.82 23.89
C GLN A 5 -12.52 35.39 23.60
N SER A 6 -12.73 34.42 24.50
CA SER A 6 -12.33 33.03 24.27
C SER A 6 -13.15 32.39 23.13
N LEU A 7 -14.45 32.65 23.09
CA LEU A 7 -15.35 32.20 22.01
C LEU A 7 -14.93 32.77 20.65
N ASN A 8 -14.62 34.07 20.59
CA ASN A 8 -14.16 34.71 19.36
C ASN A 8 -12.80 34.17 18.88
N ARG A 9 -11.88 33.88 19.82
CA ARG A 9 -10.59 33.24 19.51
C ARG A 9 -10.79 31.84 18.94
N ARG A 10 -11.63 31.01 19.56
CA ARG A 10 -11.96 29.66 19.08
C ARG A 10 -12.60 29.69 17.69
N ARG A 11 -13.53 30.61 17.44
CA ARG A 11 -14.15 30.80 16.12
C ARG A 11 -13.11 31.11 15.04
N LYS A 12 -12.14 32.00 15.33
CA LYS A 12 -11.07 32.33 14.40
C LYS A 12 -10.14 31.14 14.15
N ALA A 13 -9.80 30.38 15.20
CA ALA A 13 -8.97 29.18 15.08
C ALA A 13 -9.63 28.10 14.22
N VAL A 14 -10.91 27.79 14.44
CA VAL A 14 -11.65 26.79 13.64
C VAL A 14 -11.72 27.20 12.17
N ARG A 15 -11.99 28.48 11.87
CA ARG A 15 -11.97 28.99 10.48
C ARG A 15 -10.61 28.82 9.82
N SER A 16 -9.53 29.12 10.55
CA SER A 16 -8.16 28.98 10.05
C SER A 16 -7.80 27.51 9.77
N ILE A 17 -8.17 26.59 10.66
CA ILE A 17 -7.95 25.15 10.47
C ILE A 17 -8.71 24.68 9.22
N GLY A 18 -9.97 25.11 9.05
CA GLY A 18 -10.80 24.78 7.90
C GLY A 18 -10.21 25.22 6.56
N SER A 19 -9.63 26.41 6.47
CA SER A 19 -8.95 26.86 5.25
C SER A 19 -7.69 26.05 4.93
N ILE A 20 -6.92 25.67 5.96
CA ILE A 20 -5.72 24.83 5.79
C ILE A 20 -6.13 23.45 5.29
N THR A 21 -7.12 22.81 5.91
CA THR A 21 -7.58 21.48 5.48
C THR A 21 -8.19 21.51 4.08
N LYS A 22 -8.89 22.59 3.70
CA LYS A 22 -9.43 22.73 2.34
C LYS A 22 -8.32 22.84 1.30
N ALA A 23 -7.26 23.60 1.59
CA ALA A 23 -6.10 23.66 0.71
C ALA A 23 -5.41 22.29 0.61
N MET A 24 -5.25 21.59 1.74
CA MET A 24 -4.69 20.23 1.76
C MET A 24 -5.50 19.24 0.92
N GLU A 25 -6.84 19.30 1.00
CA GLU A 25 -7.75 18.46 0.20
C GLU A 25 -7.51 18.66 -1.30
N VAL A 26 -7.45 19.91 -1.76
CA VAL A 26 -7.18 20.24 -3.17
C VAL A 26 -5.80 19.75 -3.60
N VAL A 27 -4.77 19.98 -2.79
CA VAL A 27 -3.41 19.51 -3.09
C VAL A 27 -3.36 17.98 -3.15
N ALA A 28 -4.03 17.29 -2.24
CA ALA A 28 -4.11 15.83 -2.23
C ALA A 28 -4.80 15.29 -3.49
N ALA A 29 -5.91 15.91 -3.90
CA ALA A 29 -6.62 15.53 -5.12
C ALA A 29 -5.75 15.70 -6.38
N ILE A 30 -5.00 16.81 -6.48
CA ILE A 30 -4.08 17.05 -7.60
C ILE A 30 -2.97 16.00 -7.62
N LYS A 31 -2.37 15.69 -6.46
CA LYS A 31 -1.33 14.65 -6.37
C LYS A 31 -1.87 13.27 -6.76
N MET A 32 -3.05 12.91 -6.27
CA MET A 32 -3.69 11.63 -6.60
C MET A 32 -3.93 11.52 -8.11
N ARG A 33 -4.48 12.57 -8.74
CA ARG A 33 -4.71 12.59 -10.19
C ARG A 33 -3.41 12.42 -10.97
N LYS A 34 -2.34 13.10 -10.56
CA LYS A 34 -1.01 12.96 -11.21
C LYS A 34 -0.44 11.54 -11.05
N SER A 35 -0.57 10.95 -9.87
CA SER A 35 -0.15 9.57 -9.62
C SER A 35 -0.96 8.56 -10.46
N GLU A 36 -2.27 8.77 -10.59
CA GLU A 36 -3.13 7.95 -11.43
C GLU A 36 -2.73 8.05 -12.91
N GLU A 37 -2.52 9.27 -13.42
CA GLU A 37 -2.07 9.49 -14.79
C GLU A 37 -0.72 8.80 -15.06
N THR A 38 0.22 8.90 -14.11
CA THR A 38 1.52 8.22 -14.21
C THR A 38 1.35 6.70 -14.30
N ALA A 39 0.48 6.13 -13.45
CA ALA A 39 0.17 4.70 -13.49
C ALA A 39 -0.47 4.28 -14.82
N LEU A 40 -1.43 5.06 -15.33
CA LEU A 40 -2.08 4.81 -16.61
C LEU A 40 -1.09 4.85 -17.78
N ASN A 41 -0.21 5.85 -17.79
CA ASN A 41 0.82 6.00 -18.83
C ASN A 41 1.86 4.87 -18.81
N SER A 42 2.07 4.23 -17.65
CA SER A 42 2.96 3.06 -17.54
C SER A 42 2.34 1.74 -18.04
N ARG A 43 1.00 1.68 -18.21
CA ARG A 43 0.29 0.44 -18.59
C ARG A 43 0.78 -0.21 -19.89
N PRO A 44 1.02 0.54 -21.00
CA PRO A 44 1.46 -0.07 -22.25
C PRO A 44 2.79 -0.82 -22.09
N TYR A 45 3.73 -0.28 -21.32
CA TYR A 45 4.98 -0.95 -21.00
C TYR A 45 4.75 -2.22 -20.20
N ALA A 46 3.98 -2.13 -19.11
CA ALA A 46 3.66 -3.29 -18.27
C ALA A 46 3.01 -4.44 -19.07
N PHE A 47 2.09 -4.13 -19.98
CA PHE A 47 1.45 -5.15 -20.81
C PHE A 47 2.40 -5.78 -21.83
N LYS A 48 3.30 -5.00 -22.43
CA LYS A 48 4.31 -5.55 -23.36
C LYS A 48 5.32 -6.44 -22.65
N VAL A 49 5.74 -6.05 -21.45
CA VAL A 49 6.61 -6.88 -20.60
C VAL A 49 5.92 -8.17 -20.21
N LEU A 50 4.63 -8.12 -19.83
CA LEU A 50 3.86 -9.32 -19.50
C LEU A 50 3.72 -10.28 -20.68
N ASP A 51 3.42 -9.77 -21.88
CA ASP A 51 3.36 -10.57 -23.11
C ASP A 51 4.71 -11.24 -23.43
N LEU A 52 5.82 -10.53 -23.22
CA LEU A 52 7.16 -11.09 -23.37
C LEU A 52 7.46 -12.16 -22.32
N LEU A 53 7.12 -11.93 -21.04
CA LEU A 53 7.27 -12.93 -19.98
C LEU A 53 6.43 -14.18 -20.26
N GLU A 54 5.22 -14.02 -20.77
CA GLU A 54 4.35 -15.16 -21.11
C GLU A 54 4.97 -16.00 -22.22
N LYS A 55 5.52 -15.36 -23.26
CA LYS A 55 6.23 -16.05 -24.34
C LYS A 55 7.47 -16.77 -23.82
N LEU A 56 8.26 -16.13 -22.96
CA LEU A 56 9.44 -16.75 -22.34
C LEU A 56 9.06 -17.93 -21.44
N GLY A 57 7.98 -17.83 -20.67
CA GLY A 57 7.52 -18.91 -19.79
C GLY A 57 7.07 -20.18 -20.51
N ARG A 58 6.72 -20.09 -21.79
CA ARG A 58 6.38 -21.25 -22.64
C ARG A 58 7.61 -21.98 -23.19
N ILE A 59 8.79 -21.37 -23.12
CA ILE A 59 10.04 -22.01 -23.54
C ILE A 59 10.46 -22.99 -22.45
N SER A 60 10.52 -24.28 -22.78
CA SER A 60 10.98 -25.33 -21.87
C SER A 60 12.49 -25.23 -21.62
N GLY A 61 12.94 -25.57 -20.41
CA GLY A 61 14.37 -25.64 -20.07
C GLY A 61 15.01 -24.36 -19.54
N LEU A 62 14.22 -23.33 -19.18
CA LEU A 62 14.71 -22.14 -18.49
C LEU A 62 15.06 -22.43 -17.02
N ASP A 63 16.29 -22.91 -16.78
CA ASP A 63 16.86 -23.00 -15.43
C ASP A 63 17.42 -21.63 -15.01
N ASN A 64 16.67 -20.89 -14.20
CA ASN A 64 17.11 -19.61 -13.65
C ASN A 64 16.66 -19.44 -12.20
N ILE A 65 17.21 -18.44 -11.52
CA ILE A 65 16.93 -18.17 -10.10
C ILE A 65 15.46 -17.83 -9.81
N PHE A 66 14.70 -17.36 -10.80
CA PHE A 66 13.30 -16.96 -10.66
C PHE A 66 12.31 -18.11 -10.87
N THR A 67 12.73 -19.20 -11.52
CA THR A 67 11.90 -20.41 -11.73
C THR A 67 12.08 -21.46 -10.62
N LYS A 68 13.12 -21.32 -9.78
CA LYS A 68 13.39 -22.22 -8.65
C LYS A 68 12.42 -21.94 -7.49
N THR A 69 11.61 -22.93 -7.13
CA THR A 69 10.80 -22.91 -5.91
C THR A 69 11.48 -23.78 -4.85
N SER A 70 11.75 -23.20 -3.67
CA SER A 70 12.28 -23.96 -2.52
C SER A 70 11.20 -24.15 -1.46
N PRO A 71 10.91 -25.38 -1.01
CA PRO A 71 9.89 -25.66 -0.02
C PRO A 71 10.18 -25.07 1.37
N THR A 72 11.43 -24.72 1.66
CA THR A 72 11.90 -24.11 2.92
C THR A 72 12.27 -22.63 2.78
N ALA A 73 11.88 -21.98 1.67
CA ALA A 73 12.16 -20.56 1.47
C ALA A 73 11.43 -19.70 2.50
N LYS A 74 12.16 -18.71 3.05
CA LYS A 74 11.56 -17.65 3.87
C LYS A 74 10.73 -16.73 2.96
N THR A 75 9.50 -16.42 3.37
CA THR A 75 8.65 -15.45 2.70
C THR A 75 9.14 -14.03 3.01
N LEU A 76 9.51 -13.26 1.97
CA LEU A 76 9.76 -11.82 2.11
C LEU A 76 8.48 -11.05 1.80
N VAL A 77 8.04 -10.19 2.73
CA VAL A 77 6.89 -9.31 2.53
C VAL A 77 7.36 -7.87 2.43
N VAL A 78 6.94 -7.19 1.37
CA VAL A 78 7.18 -5.75 1.19
C VAL A 78 5.86 -5.02 1.41
N LEU A 79 5.79 -4.20 2.47
CA LEU A 79 4.61 -3.42 2.80
C LEU A 79 4.78 -1.98 2.30
N ILE A 80 3.79 -1.48 1.55
CA ILE A 80 3.78 -0.11 1.03
C ILE A 80 2.72 0.68 1.80
N THR A 81 3.14 1.72 2.50
CA THR A 81 2.26 2.60 3.31
C THR A 81 2.50 4.08 2.96
N SER A 82 1.66 4.97 3.47
CA SER A 82 1.90 6.41 3.35
C SER A 82 2.86 6.90 4.43
N ASP A 83 3.69 7.86 4.06
CA ASP A 83 4.58 8.66 4.91
C ASP A 83 3.86 9.76 5.71
N ARG A 84 2.60 10.08 5.35
CA ARG A 84 1.85 11.20 5.92
C ARG A 84 0.84 10.79 6.98
N GLY A 85 0.64 11.66 7.96
CA GLY A 85 -0.51 11.62 8.89
C GLY A 85 -1.76 12.29 8.32
N LEU A 86 -2.86 12.26 9.08
CA LEU A 86 -4.18 12.84 8.73
C LEU A 86 -4.86 12.22 7.49
N ILE A 87 -4.57 10.96 7.19
CA ILE A 87 -5.11 10.19 6.05
C ILE A 87 -6.21 9.21 6.48
N GLY A 88 -6.89 9.50 7.59
CA GLY A 88 -7.91 8.62 8.16
C GLY A 88 -7.35 7.26 8.56
N ALA A 89 -8.07 6.19 8.20
CA ALA A 89 -7.75 4.82 8.58
C ALA A 89 -6.87 4.06 7.57
N PHE A 90 -6.24 4.74 6.60
CA PHE A 90 -5.50 4.07 5.51
C PHE A 90 -4.35 3.20 6.04
N ASN A 91 -3.37 3.80 6.74
CA ASN A 91 -2.22 3.05 7.26
C ASN A 91 -2.65 1.93 8.22
N THR A 92 -3.63 2.19 9.08
CA THR A 92 -4.16 1.18 10.01
C THR A 92 -4.76 -0.01 9.28
N GLN A 93 -5.52 0.20 8.19
CA GLN A 93 -6.09 -0.89 7.41
C GLN A 93 -5.02 -1.71 6.69
N VAL A 94 -4.00 -1.05 6.14
CA VAL A 94 -2.87 -1.73 5.49
C VAL A 94 -2.14 -2.62 6.48
N LEU A 95 -1.86 -2.12 7.70
CA LEU A 95 -1.25 -2.92 8.76
C LEU A 95 -2.13 -4.09 9.22
N ARG A 96 -3.44 -3.87 9.40
CA ARG A 96 -4.37 -4.96 9.74
C ARG A 96 -4.41 -6.05 8.67
N ALA A 97 -4.39 -5.67 7.39
CA ALA A 97 -4.33 -6.64 6.29
C ALA A 97 -3.03 -7.45 6.34
N PHE A 98 -1.91 -6.80 6.65
CA PHE A 98 -0.62 -7.47 6.84
C PHE A 98 -0.62 -8.43 8.03
N GLU A 99 -1.13 -8.01 9.20
CA GLU A 99 -1.27 -8.88 10.37
C GLU A 99 -2.11 -10.14 10.06
N ASN A 100 -3.23 -9.97 9.35
CA ASN A 100 -4.07 -11.08 8.90
C ASN A 100 -3.35 -12.00 7.91
N PHE A 101 -2.52 -11.44 7.02
CA PHE A 101 -1.70 -12.23 6.09
C PHE A 101 -0.67 -13.08 6.85
N VAL A 102 0.06 -12.47 7.78
CA VAL A 102 1.08 -13.16 8.59
C VAL A 102 0.45 -14.25 9.46
N ALA A 103 -0.70 -13.98 10.07
CA ALA A 103 -1.42 -14.97 10.88
C ALA A 103 -1.82 -16.21 10.06
N ARG A 104 -2.24 -16.02 8.81
CA ARG A 104 -2.56 -17.12 7.89
C ARG A 104 -1.31 -17.90 7.49
N ASP A 105 -0.24 -17.21 7.10
CA ASP A 105 1.00 -17.83 6.62
C ASP A 105 1.72 -18.63 7.72
N ASN A 106 1.73 -18.12 8.96
CA ASN A 106 2.25 -18.86 10.11
C ASN A 106 1.44 -20.14 10.39
N GLY A 107 0.12 -20.11 10.20
CA GLY A 107 -0.74 -21.30 10.32
C GLY A 107 -0.53 -22.33 9.20
N LEU A 108 -0.14 -21.89 8.00
CA LEU A 108 0.22 -22.77 6.87
C LEU A 108 1.62 -23.36 7.03
N SER A 109 2.57 -22.61 7.59
CA SER A 109 3.93 -23.06 7.86
C SER A 109 3.98 -24.11 8.98
N ALA A 110 3.20 -23.93 10.04
CA ALA A 110 3.06 -24.93 11.11
C ALA A 110 2.50 -26.27 10.59
N ARG A 111 1.51 -26.25 9.69
CA ARG A 111 0.92 -27.45 9.07
C ARG A 111 1.82 -28.17 8.06
N LYS A 112 2.77 -27.47 7.44
CA LYS A 112 3.76 -28.08 6.54
C LYS A 112 4.87 -28.78 7.32
N GLN A 113 5.26 -28.27 8.49
CA GLN A 113 6.28 -28.87 9.35
C GLN A 113 5.80 -30.22 9.93
N ASP A 114 4.53 -30.32 10.33
CA ASP A 114 3.91 -31.54 10.88
C ASP A 114 3.70 -32.67 9.85
N ARG A 115 3.76 -32.39 8.54
CA ARG A 115 3.65 -33.42 7.49
C ARG A 115 4.99 -33.96 6.97
N ILE A 116 6.11 -33.37 7.42
CA ILE A 116 7.47 -33.75 7.02
C ILE A 116 8.20 -34.46 8.18
N SER A 117 7.56 -34.59 9.35
CA SER A 117 8.00 -35.44 10.46
C SER A 117 7.23 -36.76 10.43
#